data_AF-A0AA36H5Q2-F1
#
_entry.id   AF-A0AA36H5Q2-F1
#
_cell.length_a   1.000
_cell.length_b   1.000
_cell.length_c   1.000
_cell.angle_alpha   90.00
_cell.angle_beta   90.00
_cell.angle_gamma   90.00
#
_symmetry.space_group_name_H-M   'P 1'
#
loop_
_entity.id
_entity.type
_entity.pdbx_description
1 polymer ?
#
loop_
_entity_poly.entity_id
_entity_poly.type
_entity_poly.pdbx_seq_one_letter_code
_entity_poly.pdbx_strand_id
1 'polypeptide(L)'
;MTTTIRAYKGLVTKRNDVALNWLQELAQLLQRIEQGGVAAQRERAKEITMDITTCEEYIDLLEASVTKLTKAFDGLQDATDEEEDQLDKEFCSNDKTFSNAIDEADKMKSTCPKVLGIAWNSETDKFIIKGSMTTLKGKDTKRTVTQQLASVYDPMGFLVPLLLPAKIFMQSLWKEGLDWDTLLPAQLRDQWHQITSEIATFYKEVNRRILSKSNGYRLVVFTDASQYAIAACAYLTSQEESNIIMAKSKLPSIKTSMTIPKLEMNALTLGVRMSRFICEMLEPSCKIKEVILYTDSDIVLGWIRTPPSRQSAGILVTNRLSEIRRISNDLRSRSTTCLFGHVSTAENPADCGTRGLSAEALQNHIWWTGPGFTNKPDHSKLSTVADFEQSTMMSVEAVTLNSSEEVSKDGGGGGVVDLSRYSTLEKAQRVLVYALRFINRSLSHFPHERRLAIQQHIPALKEISPSQTITGIEMHESRMCLIRDHQKN
;
A
#
# COMPACT_ATOMS: atom_id res chain seq x y z
N MET A 1 32.83 -12.48 -7.63
CA MET A 1 31.69 -13.40 -7.42
C MET A 1 31.45 -13.72 -5.94
N THR A 2 32.49 -14.08 -5.17
CA THR A 2 32.40 -14.47 -3.75
C THR A 2 31.85 -13.38 -2.81
N THR A 3 32.08 -12.09 -3.11
CA THR A 3 31.58 -10.95 -2.31
C THR A 3 30.09 -10.67 -2.55
N THR A 4 29.62 -10.82 -3.79
CA THR A 4 28.21 -10.65 -4.18
C THR A 4 27.34 -11.79 -3.66
N ILE A 5 27.89 -13.02 -3.63
CA ILE A 5 27.24 -14.21 -3.08
C ILE A 5 27.14 -14.14 -1.54
N ARG A 6 28.15 -13.60 -0.84
CA ARG A 6 28.07 -13.31 0.61
C ARG A 6 27.03 -12.24 0.95
N ALA A 7 26.91 -11.20 0.13
CA ALA A 7 25.89 -10.17 0.30
C ALA A 7 24.48 -10.72 0.08
N TYR A 8 24.30 -11.61 -0.90
CA TYR A 8 23.03 -12.29 -1.17
C TYR A 8 22.66 -13.29 -0.08
N LYS A 9 23.63 -14.10 0.41
CA LYS A 9 23.46 -14.96 1.60
C LYS A 9 23.01 -14.14 2.82
N GLY A 10 23.62 -12.99 3.07
CA GLY A 10 23.28 -12.10 4.20
C GLY A 10 21.93 -11.39 4.08
N LEU A 11 21.46 -11.11 2.84
CA LEU A 11 20.15 -10.50 2.58
C LEU A 11 19.00 -11.51 2.67
N VAL A 12 19.22 -12.75 2.26
CA VAL A 12 18.24 -13.85 2.35
C VAL A 12 18.09 -14.34 3.79
N THR A 13 19.19 -14.50 4.54
CA THR A 13 19.12 -14.83 5.98
C THR A 13 18.47 -13.73 6.80
N LYS A 14 18.83 -12.45 6.59
CA LYS A 14 18.16 -11.33 7.30
C LYS A 14 16.67 -11.18 6.97
N ARG A 15 16.24 -11.49 5.74
CA ARG A 15 14.82 -11.48 5.36
C ARG A 15 14.04 -12.61 6.02
N ASN A 16 14.64 -13.79 6.12
CA ASN A 16 14.03 -14.94 6.79
C ASN A 16 13.99 -14.74 8.31
N ASP A 17 14.99 -14.12 8.93
CA ASP A 17 14.98 -13.81 10.36
C ASP A 17 13.94 -12.75 10.74
N VAL A 18 13.70 -11.76 9.86
CA VAL A 18 12.67 -10.73 10.06
C VAL A 18 11.26 -11.32 9.88
N ALA A 19 11.07 -12.20 8.89
CA ALA A 19 9.81 -12.91 8.69
C ALA A 19 9.53 -13.90 9.83
N LEU A 20 10.54 -14.63 10.30
CA LEU A 20 10.43 -15.58 11.41
C LEU A 20 10.17 -14.86 12.74
N ASN A 21 10.81 -13.72 13.00
CA ASN A 21 10.49 -12.87 14.16
C ASN A 21 9.08 -12.30 14.08
N TRP A 22 8.61 -11.89 12.90
CA TRP A 22 7.23 -11.45 12.70
C TRP A 22 6.23 -12.56 12.98
N LEU A 23 6.50 -13.79 12.52
CA LEU A 23 5.67 -14.96 12.77
C LEU A 23 5.68 -15.38 14.25
N GLN A 24 6.82 -15.27 14.94
CA GLN A 24 6.91 -15.52 16.38
C GLN A 24 6.17 -14.45 17.22
N GLU A 25 6.26 -13.18 16.84
CA GLU A 25 5.49 -12.09 17.46
C GLU A 25 3.98 -12.27 17.22
N LEU A 26 3.58 -12.67 16.01
CA LEU A 26 2.18 -12.97 15.67
C LEU A 26 1.66 -14.19 16.44
N ALA A 27 2.45 -15.25 16.58
CA ALA A 27 2.10 -16.42 17.37
C ALA A 27 1.88 -16.07 18.85
N GLN A 28 2.76 -15.24 19.44
CA GLN A 28 2.59 -14.74 20.81
C GLN A 28 1.36 -13.83 20.95
N LEU A 29 1.03 -13.07 19.91
CA LEU A 29 -0.12 -12.15 19.91
C LEU A 29 -1.45 -12.92 19.78
N LEU A 30 -1.48 -13.98 18.97
CA LEU A 30 -2.62 -14.91 18.86
C LEU A 30 -2.84 -15.68 20.18
N GLN A 31 -1.77 -16.14 20.82
CA GLN A 31 -1.84 -16.83 22.11
C GLN A 31 -2.39 -15.93 23.24
N ARG A 32 -2.08 -14.62 23.19
CA ARG A 32 -2.65 -13.61 24.11
C ARG A 32 -4.11 -13.28 23.82
N ILE A 33 -4.54 -13.35 22.56
CA ILE A 33 -5.94 -13.13 22.15
C ILE A 33 -6.81 -14.33 22.54
N GLU A 34 -6.31 -15.55 22.45
CA GLU A 34 -7.03 -16.75 22.93
C GLU A 34 -7.26 -16.75 24.44
N GLN A 35 -6.35 -16.13 25.21
CA GLN A 35 -6.48 -15.98 26.67
C GLN A 35 -7.42 -14.83 27.09
N GLY A 36 -7.72 -13.89 26.20
CA GLY A 36 -8.57 -12.72 26.47
C GLY A 36 -9.97 -12.87 25.86
N GLY A 37 -10.87 -13.60 26.52
CA GLY A 37 -12.21 -13.97 26.02
C GLY A 37 -13.15 -12.82 25.65
N VAL A 38 -12.96 -12.18 24.50
CA VAL A 38 -13.88 -11.18 23.95
C VAL A 38 -14.24 -11.51 22.49
N ALA A 39 -15.51 -11.85 22.24
CA ALA A 39 -16.02 -12.29 20.94
C ALA A 39 -15.74 -11.33 19.75
N ALA A 40 -15.57 -10.03 20.02
CA ALA A 40 -15.20 -9.03 19.01
C ALA A 40 -13.74 -9.15 18.50
N GLN A 41 -12.84 -9.75 19.30
CA GLN A 41 -11.48 -10.04 18.87
C GLN A 41 -11.39 -11.32 18.02
N ARG A 42 -12.32 -12.27 18.21
CA ARG A 42 -12.44 -13.48 17.38
C ARG A 42 -12.82 -13.20 15.93
N GLU A 43 -13.72 -12.23 15.68
CA GLU A 43 -14.16 -11.92 14.32
C GLU A 43 -13.10 -11.12 13.53
N ARG A 44 -12.35 -10.27 14.24
CA ARG A 44 -11.18 -9.57 13.70
C ARG A 44 -10.00 -10.52 13.48
N ALA A 45 -9.84 -11.53 14.34
CA ALA A 45 -8.89 -12.61 14.14
C ALA A 45 -9.28 -13.43 12.90
N LYS A 46 -10.56 -13.80 12.70
CA LYS A 46 -11.01 -14.51 11.48
C LYS A 46 -10.80 -13.73 10.18
N GLU A 47 -11.06 -12.41 10.16
CA GLU A 47 -10.76 -11.59 8.96
C GLU A 47 -9.26 -11.54 8.66
N ILE A 48 -8.42 -11.44 9.71
CA ILE A 48 -6.96 -11.51 9.59
C ILE A 48 -6.51 -12.90 9.16
N THR A 49 -7.10 -13.98 9.71
CA THR A 49 -6.83 -15.37 9.32
C THR A 49 -7.26 -15.65 7.89
N MET A 50 -8.34 -15.03 7.39
CA MET A 50 -8.81 -15.22 6.02
C MET A 50 -7.92 -14.51 4.99
N ASP A 51 -7.50 -13.27 5.29
CA ASP A 51 -6.48 -12.55 4.51
C ASP A 51 -5.11 -13.27 4.58
N ILE A 52 -4.78 -13.84 5.75
CA ILE A 52 -3.61 -14.69 5.96
C ILE A 52 -3.72 -15.99 5.18
N THR A 53 -4.83 -16.72 5.10
CA THR A 53 -4.93 -17.96 4.28
C THR A 53 -4.66 -17.71 2.81
N THR A 54 -5.09 -16.57 2.25
CA THR A 54 -4.71 -16.16 0.87
C THR A 54 -3.25 -15.76 0.74
N CYS A 55 -2.63 -15.27 1.82
CA CYS A 55 -1.20 -15.00 1.89
C CYS A 55 -0.40 -16.26 2.19
N GLU A 56 -0.91 -17.23 2.95
CA GLU A 56 -0.35 -18.55 3.27
C GLU A 56 -0.41 -19.42 2.03
N GLU A 57 -1.48 -19.42 1.22
CA GLU A 57 -1.45 -20.13 -0.06
C GLU A 57 -0.39 -19.55 -1.03
N TYR A 58 -0.18 -18.23 -0.99
CA TYR A 58 0.81 -17.53 -1.82
C TYR A 58 2.24 -17.63 -1.25
N ILE A 59 2.37 -17.65 0.08
CA ILE A 59 3.61 -17.86 0.84
C ILE A 59 4.00 -19.33 0.78
N ASP A 60 3.08 -20.29 0.86
CA ASP A 60 3.28 -21.73 0.64
C ASP A 60 3.66 -22.00 -0.81
N LEU A 61 3.12 -21.25 -1.78
CA LEU A 61 3.57 -21.31 -3.18
C LEU A 61 4.96 -20.70 -3.36
N LEU A 62 5.28 -19.61 -2.66
CA LEU A 62 6.59 -18.98 -2.66
C LEU A 62 7.63 -19.78 -1.85
N GLU A 63 7.24 -20.39 -0.74
CA GLU A 63 8.04 -21.27 0.13
C GLU A 63 8.21 -22.61 -0.55
N ALA A 64 7.19 -23.19 -1.20
CA ALA A 64 7.39 -24.39 -2.02
C ALA A 64 8.29 -24.09 -3.22
N SER A 65 8.24 -22.88 -3.79
CA SER A 65 9.14 -22.44 -4.86
C SER A 65 10.55 -22.15 -4.34
N VAL A 66 10.67 -21.53 -3.16
CA VAL A 66 11.95 -21.25 -2.49
C VAL A 66 12.55 -22.54 -1.98
N THR A 67 11.83 -23.42 -1.31
CA THR A 67 12.25 -24.79 -0.93
C THR A 67 12.55 -25.66 -2.15
N LYS A 68 11.86 -25.52 -3.30
CA LYS A 68 12.30 -26.16 -4.55
C LYS A 68 13.61 -25.57 -5.06
N LEU A 69 13.77 -24.25 -5.00
CA LEU A 69 15.02 -23.58 -5.37
C LEU A 69 16.14 -23.88 -4.38
N THR A 70 15.87 -24.02 -3.08
CA THR A 70 16.80 -24.34 -2.00
C THR A 70 17.13 -25.82 -2.02
N LYS A 71 16.20 -26.73 -2.32
CA LYS A 71 16.53 -28.14 -2.61
C LYS A 71 17.30 -28.31 -3.91
N ALA A 72 17.01 -27.50 -4.93
CA ALA A 72 17.84 -27.46 -6.13
C ALA A 72 19.23 -26.89 -5.82
N PHE A 73 19.35 -25.94 -4.88
CA PHE A 73 20.60 -25.32 -4.45
C PHE A 73 21.41 -26.16 -3.45
N ASP A 74 20.74 -26.89 -2.56
CA ASP A 74 21.32 -27.84 -1.61
C ASP A 74 21.66 -29.15 -2.34
N GLY A 75 20.87 -29.56 -3.33
CA GLY A 75 21.25 -30.61 -4.29
C GLY A 75 22.46 -30.22 -5.15
N LEU A 76 22.68 -28.92 -5.39
CA LEU A 76 23.91 -28.36 -5.97
C LEU A 76 25.08 -28.31 -4.97
N GLN A 77 24.82 -28.50 -3.67
CA GLN A 77 25.83 -28.46 -2.60
C GLN A 77 26.16 -29.88 -2.06
N ASP A 78 25.25 -30.84 -2.23
CA ASP A 78 25.40 -32.28 -1.97
C ASP A 78 25.77 -33.08 -3.24
N ALA A 79 25.81 -32.43 -4.41
CA ALA A 79 26.45 -32.97 -5.60
C ALA A 79 27.94 -33.16 -5.28
N THR A 80 28.29 -34.37 -4.86
CA THR A 80 29.66 -34.88 -4.93
C THR A 80 30.24 -34.58 -6.30
N ASP A 81 31.55 -34.34 -6.37
CA ASP A 81 32.35 -33.92 -7.54
C ASP A 81 32.08 -34.68 -8.88
N GLU A 82 31.23 -35.71 -8.89
CA GLU A 82 30.78 -36.46 -10.06
C GLU A 82 29.48 -35.95 -10.72
N GLU A 83 28.64 -35.11 -10.05
CA GLU A 83 27.43 -34.51 -10.66
C GLU A 83 27.63 -33.06 -11.15
N GLU A 84 28.76 -32.42 -10.84
CA GLU A 84 29.08 -31.07 -11.32
C GLU A 84 29.36 -31.01 -12.83
N ASP A 85 29.67 -32.17 -13.43
CA ASP A 85 29.99 -32.36 -14.85
C ASP A 85 28.75 -32.46 -15.78
N GLN A 86 27.53 -32.30 -15.25
CA GLN A 86 26.28 -32.41 -16.04
C GLN A 86 25.30 -31.22 -15.94
N LEU A 87 25.69 -30.11 -15.30
CA LEU A 87 25.07 -28.84 -15.66
C LEU A 87 25.81 -28.31 -16.88
N ASP A 88 25.22 -28.44 -18.07
CA ASP A 88 25.60 -27.63 -19.23
C ASP A 88 25.46 -26.15 -18.81
N LYS A 89 26.54 -25.56 -18.28
CA LYS A 89 26.59 -24.16 -17.84
C LYS A 89 26.72 -23.31 -19.09
N GLU A 90 25.64 -23.25 -19.87
CA GLU A 90 25.56 -22.38 -21.04
C GLU A 90 25.56 -20.91 -20.59
N PHE A 91 26.53 -20.14 -21.04
CA PHE A 91 26.67 -18.72 -20.72
C PHE A 91 26.01 -17.84 -21.78
N CYS A 92 25.34 -16.79 -21.32
CA CYS A 92 24.77 -15.75 -22.17
C CYS A 92 25.01 -14.37 -21.53
N SER A 93 25.44 -13.39 -22.32
CA SER A 93 25.73 -12.03 -21.86
C SER A 93 25.40 -11.01 -22.94
N ASN A 94 25.01 -9.80 -22.52
CA ASN A 94 24.87 -8.65 -23.42
C ASN A 94 26.19 -7.89 -23.65
N ASP A 95 27.25 -8.24 -22.94
CA ASP A 95 28.58 -7.68 -23.14
C ASP A 95 29.34 -8.51 -24.18
N LYS A 96 29.62 -7.90 -25.34
CA LYS A 96 30.33 -8.57 -26.45
C LYS A 96 31.76 -8.97 -26.09
N THR A 97 32.45 -8.17 -25.27
CA THR A 97 33.82 -8.48 -24.84
C THR A 97 33.82 -9.70 -23.93
N PHE A 98 32.86 -9.79 -23.00
CA PHE A 98 32.69 -10.97 -22.17
C PHE A 98 32.24 -12.19 -23.00
N SER A 99 31.29 -12.02 -23.91
CA SER A 99 30.81 -13.10 -24.77
C SER A 99 31.91 -13.67 -25.67
N ASN A 100 32.81 -12.83 -26.19
CA ASN A 100 33.95 -13.28 -26.99
C ASN A 100 35.03 -14.01 -26.17
N ALA A 101 35.06 -13.84 -24.85
CA ALA A 101 36.00 -14.49 -23.96
C ALA A 101 35.55 -15.89 -23.50
N ILE A 102 34.32 -16.28 -23.81
CA ILE A 102 33.77 -17.61 -23.50
C ILE A 102 34.01 -18.53 -24.70
N ASP A 103 34.37 -19.79 -24.44
CA ASP A 103 34.52 -20.81 -25.48
C ASP A 103 33.17 -21.14 -26.14
N GLU A 104 33.15 -21.37 -27.45
CA GLU A 104 31.91 -21.63 -28.21
C GLU A 104 31.11 -22.84 -27.68
N ALA A 105 31.77 -23.83 -27.08
CA ALA A 105 31.11 -24.99 -26.47
C ALA A 105 30.26 -24.61 -25.26
N ASP A 106 30.65 -23.56 -24.54
CA ASP A 106 30.00 -23.11 -23.31
C ASP A 106 29.01 -21.95 -23.57
N LYS A 107 28.87 -21.50 -24.83
CA LYS A 107 27.92 -20.45 -25.19
C LYS A 107 26.52 -21.02 -25.36
N MET A 108 25.56 -20.27 -24.84
CA MET A 108 24.16 -20.54 -25.11
C MET A 108 23.84 -20.34 -26.59
N LYS A 109 23.24 -21.36 -27.22
CA LYS A 109 22.87 -21.31 -28.65
C LYS A 109 21.74 -20.32 -28.93
N SER A 110 20.87 -20.09 -27.94
CA SER A 110 19.77 -19.14 -28.03
C SER A 110 20.21 -17.75 -27.57
N THR A 111 19.91 -16.74 -28.39
CA THR A 111 20.08 -15.32 -28.03
C THR A 111 18.94 -14.78 -27.15
N CYS A 112 17.91 -15.60 -26.90
CA CYS A 112 16.72 -15.23 -26.14
C CYS A 112 16.44 -16.16 -24.94
N PRO A 113 17.36 -16.33 -23.97
CA PRO A 113 17.09 -17.10 -22.76
C PRO A 113 15.96 -16.54 -21.91
N LYS A 114 15.48 -17.35 -20.96
CA LYS A 114 14.63 -16.88 -19.87
C LYS A 114 15.47 -16.54 -18.64
N VAL A 115 15.26 -15.37 -18.06
CA VAL A 115 15.82 -14.94 -16.78
C VAL A 115 14.67 -14.78 -15.79
N LEU A 116 14.69 -15.57 -14.71
CA LEU A 116 13.61 -15.59 -13.70
C LEU A 116 12.20 -15.81 -14.30
N GLY A 117 12.11 -16.56 -15.39
CA GLY A 117 10.86 -16.86 -16.11
C GLY A 117 10.49 -15.90 -17.24
N ILE A 118 11.17 -14.75 -17.38
CA ILE A 118 10.92 -13.75 -18.42
C ILE A 118 11.95 -13.90 -19.54
N ALA A 119 11.51 -13.92 -20.81
CA ALA A 119 12.43 -13.97 -21.94
C ALA A 119 13.26 -12.68 -22.03
N TRP A 120 14.54 -12.80 -22.36
CA TRP A 120 15.50 -11.70 -22.44
C TRP A 120 16.29 -11.82 -23.74
N ASN A 121 16.25 -10.79 -24.57
CA ASN A 121 17.11 -10.65 -25.74
C ASN A 121 18.47 -10.15 -25.26
N SER A 122 19.50 -11.00 -25.32
CA SER A 122 20.84 -10.66 -24.85
C SER A 122 21.56 -9.68 -25.77
N GLU A 123 21.24 -9.64 -27.07
CA GLU A 123 21.87 -8.73 -28.02
C GLU A 123 21.42 -7.28 -27.83
N THR A 124 20.12 -7.08 -27.58
CA THR A 124 19.53 -5.73 -27.42
C THR A 124 19.40 -5.30 -25.96
N ASP A 125 19.68 -6.20 -25.02
CA ASP A 125 19.50 -6.03 -23.57
C ASP A 125 18.07 -5.67 -23.15
N LYS A 126 17.08 -6.35 -23.73
CA LYS A 126 15.66 -6.10 -23.48
C LYS A 126 14.92 -7.33 -22.99
N PHE A 127 14.04 -7.14 -22.01
CA PHE A 127 13.06 -8.14 -21.68
C PHE A 127 11.98 -8.21 -22.76
N ILE A 128 11.54 -9.41 -23.05
CA ILE A 128 10.50 -9.73 -24.01
C ILE A 128 9.23 -10.06 -23.22
N ILE A 129 8.26 -9.15 -23.27
CA ILE A 129 6.96 -9.29 -22.65
C ILE A 129 5.98 -9.84 -23.69
N LYS A 130 5.42 -11.02 -23.42
CA LYS A 130 4.51 -11.73 -24.31
C LYS A 130 3.23 -12.07 -23.57
N GLY A 131 2.08 -11.87 -24.23
CA GLY A 131 0.80 -12.36 -23.72
C GLY A 131 0.60 -13.85 -24.01
N SER A 132 1.53 -14.72 -23.63
CA SER A 132 1.44 -16.15 -23.96
C SER A 132 0.44 -16.87 -23.06
N MET A 133 -0.83 -16.89 -23.45
CA MET A 133 -1.83 -17.77 -22.84
C MET A 133 -1.75 -19.16 -23.48
N THR A 134 -1.57 -20.18 -22.65
CA THR A 134 -1.48 -21.56 -23.12
C THR A 134 -2.83 -21.99 -23.70
N THR A 135 -2.86 -22.45 -24.96
CA THR A 135 -4.06 -23.09 -25.50
C THR A 135 -4.19 -24.48 -24.90
N LEU A 136 -5.17 -24.68 -24.02
CA LEU A 136 -5.43 -25.99 -23.44
C LEU A 136 -6.31 -26.80 -24.42
N LYS A 137 -5.85 -28.01 -24.76
CA LYS A 137 -6.68 -28.98 -25.48
C LYS A 137 -7.65 -29.58 -24.47
N GLY A 138 -8.94 -29.27 -24.56
CA GLY A 138 -9.92 -29.79 -23.63
C GLY A 138 -11.23 -29.03 -23.59
N LYS A 139 -11.96 -29.20 -22.48
CA LYS A 139 -13.23 -28.54 -22.18
C LYS A 139 -12.98 -27.13 -21.64
N ASP A 140 -13.68 -26.14 -22.16
CA ASP A 140 -13.67 -24.80 -21.57
C ASP A 140 -14.55 -24.79 -20.32
N THR A 141 -13.92 -24.67 -19.16
CA THR A 141 -14.55 -24.63 -17.84
C THR A 141 -13.96 -23.48 -17.03
N LYS A 142 -14.59 -23.12 -15.91
CA LYS A 142 -14.03 -22.14 -14.99
C LYS A 142 -12.60 -22.50 -14.53
N ARG A 143 -12.31 -23.80 -14.37
CA ARG A 143 -10.97 -24.30 -14.03
C ARG A 143 -9.96 -24.02 -15.13
N THR A 144 -10.28 -24.30 -16.39
CA THR A 144 -9.34 -24.09 -17.49
C THR A 144 -9.09 -22.60 -17.75
N VAL A 145 -10.12 -21.76 -17.62
CA VAL A 145 -9.98 -20.28 -17.65
C VAL A 145 -8.98 -19.81 -16.59
N THR A 146 -9.13 -20.28 -15.35
CA THR A 146 -8.23 -19.93 -14.24
C THR A 146 -6.80 -20.37 -14.53
N GLN A 147 -6.64 -21.60 -15.02
CA GLN A 147 -5.33 -22.17 -15.34
C GLN A 147 -4.65 -21.38 -16.46
N GLN A 148 -5.38 -21.01 -17.51
CA GLN A 148 -4.86 -20.20 -18.61
C GLN A 148 -4.46 -18.80 -18.14
N LEU A 149 -5.30 -18.15 -17.33
CA LEU A 149 -4.99 -16.84 -16.75
C LEU A 149 -3.75 -16.90 -15.85
N ALA A 150 -3.63 -17.91 -15.00
CA ALA A 150 -2.48 -18.13 -14.12
C ALA A 150 -1.19 -18.51 -14.88
N SER A 151 -1.31 -19.04 -16.11
CA SER A 151 -0.14 -19.38 -16.93
C SER A 151 0.63 -18.16 -17.44
N VAL A 152 0.02 -16.97 -17.43
CA VAL A 152 0.70 -15.72 -17.80
C VAL A 152 1.55 -15.22 -16.64
N TYR A 153 2.86 -15.44 -16.76
CA TYR A 153 3.84 -14.98 -15.77
C TYR A 153 4.16 -13.50 -15.96
N ASP A 154 3.56 -12.64 -15.13
CA ASP A 154 3.76 -11.18 -15.13
C ASP A 154 4.06 -10.64 -13.72
N PRO A 155 5.25 -10.92 -13.17
CA PRO A 155 5.58 -10.56 -11.78
C PRO A 155 5.71 -9.05 -11.57
N MET A 156 6.00 -8.28 -12.62
CA MET A 156 6.12 -6.82 -12.56
C MET A 156 4.81 -6.10 -12.95
N GLY A 157 3.79 -6.82 -13.40
CA GLY A 157 2.49 -6.23 -13.75
C GLY A 157 2.48 -5.45 -15.07
N PHE A 158 3.41 -5.71 -15.99
CA PHE A 158 3.49 -4.98 -17.26
C PHE A 158 2.30 -5.24 -18.18
N LEU A 159 1.63 -6.37 -18.03
CA LEU A 159 0.46 -6.77 -18.81
C LEU A 159 -0.86 -6.40 -18.12
N VAL A 160 -0.84 -5.63 -17.02
CA VAL A 160 -2.04 -5.24 -16.27
C VAL A 160 -3.21 -4.73 -17.16
N PRO A 161 -3.00 -3.79 -18.11
CA PRO A 161 -4.07 -3.32 -19.01
C PRO A 161 -4.61 -4.43 -19.93
N LEU A 162 -3.72 -5.28 -20.45
CA LEU A 162 -4.07 -6.35 -21.37
C LEU A 162 -4.82 -7.50 -20.67
N LEU A 163 -4.45 -7.80 -19.41
CA LEU A 163 -5.03 -8.90 -18.63
C LEU A 163 -6.30 -8.52 -17.87
N LEU A 164 -6.66 -7.24 -17.83
CA LEU A 164 -7.85 -6.80 -17.09
C LEU A 164 -9.15 -7.45 -17.61
N PRO A 165 -9.43 -7.50 -18.93
CA PRO A 165 -10.63 -8.18 -19.45
C PRO A 165 -10.71 -9.64 -19.00
N ALA A 166 -9.59 -10.36 -19.00
CA ALA A 166 -9.53 -11.74 -18.54
C ALA A 166 -9.84 -11.87 -17.04
N LYS A 167 -9.35 -10.95 -16.21
CA LYS A 167 -9.67 -10.91 -14.76
C LYS A 167 -11.15 -10.60 -14.51
N ILE A 168 -11.73 -9.67 -15.26
CA ILE A 168 -13.15 -9.32 -15.16
C ILE A 168 -14.02 -10.50 -15.60
N PHE A 169 -13.67 -11.15 -16.71
CA PHE A 169 -14.34 -12.36 -17.17
C PHE A 169 -14.29 -13.47 -16.11
N MET A 170 -13.12 -13.74 -15.54
CA MET A 170 -13.01 -14.70 -14.44
C MET A 170 -13.94 -14.32 -13.26
N GLN A 171 -13.99 -13.03 -12.91
CA GLN A 171 -14.89 -12.53 -11.87
C GLN A 171 -16.38 -12.72 -12.21
N SER A 172 -16.78 -12.60 -13.49
CA SER A 172 -18.18 -12.81 -13.89
C SER A 172 -18.59 -14.28 -13.76
N LEU A 173 -17.71 -15.23 -14.11
CA LEU A 173 -17.97 -16.66 -13.89
C LEU A 173 -18.25 -16.99 -12.41
N TRP A 174 -17.55 -16.31 -11.50
CA TRP A 174 -17.83 -16.41 -10.06
C TRP A 174 -19.18 -15.83 -9.66
N LYS A 175 -19.57 -14.68 -10.24
CA LYS A 175 -20.88 -14.04 -9.98
C LYS A 175 -22.04 -14.89 -10.48
N GLU A 176 -21.85 -15.58 -11.61
CA GLU A 176 -22.84 -16.50 -12.18
C GLU A 176 -22.95 -17.84 -11.43
N GLY A 177 -22.03 -18.13 -10.50
CA GLY A 177 -22.08 -19.34 -9.68
C GLY A 177 -21.73 -20.62 -10.43
N LEU A 178 -20.97 -20.54 -11.53
CA LEU A 178 -20.53 -21.72 -12.29
C LEU A 178 -19.57 -22.58 -11.46
N ASP A 179 -19.76 -23.89 -11.45
CA ASP A 179 -18.83 -24.83 -10.83
C ASP A 179 -17.51 -24.95 -11.63
N TRP A 180 -16.47 -25.46 -10.97
CA TRP A 180 -15.11 -25.53 -11.52
C TRP A 180 -15.01 -26.30 -12.85
N ASP A 181 -15.73 -27.41 -12.95
CA ASP A 181 -15.63 -28.35 -14.08
C ASP A 181 -16.87 -28.31 -14.99
N THR A 182 -17.77 -27.35 -14.76
CA THR A 182 -18.92 -27.09 -15.62
C THR A 182 -18.47 -26.43 -16.92
N LEU A 183 -19.00 -26.93 -18.03
CA LEU A 183 -18.75 -26.38 -19.36
C LEU A 183 -19.29 -24.96 -19.46
N LEU A 184 -18.48 -24.06 -20.02
CA LEU A 184 -18.93 -22.72 -20.33
C LEU A 184 -20.04 -22.77 -21.41
N PRO A 185 -21.13 -22.00 -21.23
CA PRO A 185 -22.07 -21.71 -22.30
C PRO A 185 -21.35 -21.16 -23.54
N ALA A 186 -21.88 -21.44 -24.72
CA ALA A 186 -21.25 -21.08 -26.00
C ALA A 186 -20.84 -19.60 -26.05
N GLN A 187 -21.72 -18.70 -25.60
CA GLN A 187 -21.43 -17.26 -25.57
C GLN A 187 -20.22 -16.90 -24.70
N LEU A 188 -20.10 -17.47 -23.49
CA LEU A 188 -18.97 -17.21 -22.59
C LEU A 188 -17.69 -17.84 -23.11
N ARG A 189 -17.78 -19.01 -23.73
CA ARG A 189 -16.64 -19.64 -24.38
C ARG A 189 -16.10 -18.78 -25.53
N ASP A 190 -16.98 -18.27 -26.39
CA ASP A 190 -16.57 -17.45 -27.53
C ASP A 190 -15.95 -16.12 -27.06
N GLN A 191 -16.51 -15.51 -26.00
CA GLN A 191 -15.90 -14.35 -25.32
C GLN A 191 -14.52 -14.67 -24.76
N TRP A 192 -14.35 -15.81 -24.07
CA TRP A 192 -13.05 -16.22 -23.54
C TRP A 192 -12.03 -16.44 -24.64
N HIS A 193 -12.41 -17.10 -25.74
CA HIS A 193 -11.52 -17.29 -26.88
C HIS A 193 -11.09 -15.97 -27.51
N GLN A 194 -11.99 -14.99 -27.65
CA GLN A 194 -11.63 -13.66 -28.10
C GLN A 194 -10.60 -12.99 -27.17
N ILE A 195 -10.82 -13.04 -25.85
CA ILE A 195 -9.89 -12.49 -24.87
C ILE A 195 -8.51 -13.17 -25.01
N THR A 196 -8.47 -14.50 -25.05
CA THR A 196 -7.21 -15.24 -25.15
C THR A 196 -6.47 -15.01 -26.46
N SER A 197 -7.19 -14.86 -27.58
CA SER A 197 -6.59 -14.61 -28.89
C SER A 197 -5.99 -13.22 -28.98
N GLU A 198 -6.67 -12.19 -28.45
CA GLU A 198 -6.13 -10.84 -28.35
C GLU A 198 -4.85 -10.84 -27.50
N ILE A 199 -4.86 -11.47 -26.32
CA ILE A 199 -3.70 -11.53 -25.42
C ILE A 199 -2.52 -12.26 -26.11
N ALA A 200 -2.77 -13.37 -26.79
CA ALA A 200 -1.76 -14.19 -27.48
C ALA A 200 -0.96 -13.44 -28.56
N THR A 201 -1.52 -12.39 -29.15
CA THR A 201 -0.83 -11.60 -30.19
C THR A 201 0.17 -10.60 -29.63
N PHE A 202 0.16 -10.33 -28.31
CA PHE A 202 0.95 -9.26 -27.74
C PHE A 202 2.45 -9.61 -27.63
N TYR A 203 3.28 -8.71 -28.15
CA TYR A 203 4.74 -8.76 -28.05
C TYR A 203 5.31 -7.36 -27.84
N LYS A 204 6.08 -7.18 -26.76
CA LYS A 204 6.79 -5.92 -26.51
C LYS A 204 8.16 -6.17 -25.92
N GLU A 205 9.14 -5.43 -26.41
CA GLU A 205 10.46 -5.36 -25.78
C GLU A 205 10.54 -4.15 -24.85
N VAL A 206 11.03 -4.37 -23.64
CA VAL A 206 11.24 -3.34 -22.62
C VAL A 206 12.68 -3.39 -22.11
N ASN A 207 13.24 -2.23 -21.79
CA ASN A 207 14.63 -2.14 -21.34
C ASN A 207 14.81 -2.94 -20.03
N ARG A 208 15.75 -3.88 -20.01
CA ARG A 208 16.13 -4.58 -18.76
C ARG A 208 16.93 -3.66 -17.86
N ARG A 209 17.92 -2.99 -18.45
CA ARG A 209 18.78 -2.03 -17.76
C ARG A 209 18.12 -0.65 -17.75
N ILE A 210 17.49 -0.34 -16.62
CA ILE A 210 16.82 0.95 -16.39
C ILE A 210 17.65 1.93 -15.54
N LEU A 211 18.76 1.46 -14.97
CA LEU A 211 19.70 2.27 -14.20
C LEU A 211 20.89 2.66 -15.09
N SER A 212 20.98 3.96 -15.39
CA SER A 212 22.15 4.66 -15.92
C SER A 212 23.04 5.25 -14.80
N LYS A 213 24.21 5.78 -15.16
CA LYS A 213 25.12 6.47 -14.22
C LYS A 213 24.61 7.85 -13.75
N SER A 214 23.39 8.23 -14.13
CA SER A 214 22.80 9.51 -13.75
C SER A 214 22.57 9.58 -12.23
N ASN A 215 22.89 10.73 -11.64
CA ASN A 215 22.55 11.03 -10.26
C ASN A 215 21.18 11.72 -10.24
N GLY A 216 20.22 11.17 -9.50
CA GLY A 216 18.93 11.85 -9.25
C GLY A 216 17.69 11.11 -9.76
N TYR A 217 17.58 9.82 -9.45
CA TYR A 217 16.37 9.08 -9.74
C TYR A 217 15.20 9.52 -8.88
N ARG A 218 14.03 9.46 -9.50
CA ARG A 218 12.75 9.79 -8.92
C ARG A 218 11.75 8.71 -9.29
N LEU A 219 10.92 8.33 -8.33
CA LEU A 219 9.86 7.36 -8.54
C LEU A 219 8.55 8.12 -8.77
N VAL A 220 7.92 7.91 -9.92
CA VAL A 220 6.61 8.49 -10.22
C VAL A 220 5.59 7.38 -10.25
N VAL A 221 4.54 7.52 -9.45
CA VAL A 221 3.47 6.54 -9.32
C VAL A 221 2.16 7.19 -9.72
N PHE A 222 1.45 6.55 -10.64
CA PHE A 222 0.10 6.95 -11.02
C PHE A 222 -0.88 5.94 -10.45
N THR A 223 -2.04 6.42 -10.02
CA THR A 223 -3.10 5.59 -9.46
C THR A 223 -4.42 5.97 -10.08
N ASP A 224 -5.28 4.97 -10.28
CA ASP A 224 -6.61 5.15 -10.82
C ASP A 224 -7.58 4.12 -10.23
N ALA A 225 -8.87 4.46 -10.24
CA ALA A 225 -9.93 3.59 -9.80
C ALA A 225 -11.18 3.71 -10.69
N SER A 226 -11.68 2.55 -11.10
CA SER A 226 -13.00 2.40 -11.71
C SER A 226 -13.87 1.48 -10.87
N GLN A 227 -15.14 1.35 -11.24
CA GLN A 227 -16.03 0.34 -10.65
C GLN A 227 -15.56 -1.11 -10.89
N TYR A 228 -14.68 -1.33 -11.87
CA TYR A 228 -14.20 -2.65 -12.26
C TYR A 228 -12.86 -3.01 -11.62
N ALA A 229 -11.96 -2.04 -11.46
CA ALA A 229 -10.63 -2.27 -10.91
C ALA A 229 -10.02 -1.00 -10.33
N ILE A 230 -9.10 -1.19 -9.38
CA ILE A 230 -8.10 -0.18 -9.01
C ILE A 230 -6.77 -0.56 -9.62
N ALA A 231 -5.97 0.43 -10.01
CA ALA A 231 -4.65 0.22 -10.58
C ALA A 231 -3.64 1.23 -10.06
N ALA A 232 -2.39 0.81 -10.05
CA ALA A 232 -1.24 1.68 -9.87
C ALA A 232 -0.11 1.26 -10.81
N CYS A 233 0.61 2.22 -11.39
CA CYS A 233 1.82 1.97 -12.16
C CYS A 233 2.93 2.92 -11.72
N ALA A 234 4.15 2.40 -11.64
CA ALA A 234 5.34 3.09 -11.17
C ALA A 234 6.41 3.16 -12.26
N TYR A 235 6.98 4.35 -12.39
CA TYR A 235 8.03 4.69 -13.33
C TYR A 235 9.27 5.15 -12.59
N LEU A 236 10.41 4.58 -12.96
CA LEU A 236 11.69 5.12 -12.56
C LEU A 236 12.10 6.18 -13.58
N THR A 237 12.22 7.41 -13.10
CA THR A 237 12.46 8.59 -13.94
C THR A 237 13.83 9.19 -13.64
N SER A 238 14.47 9.66 -14.71
CA SER A 238 15.63 10.56 -14.70
C SER A 238 15.25 11.83 -15.47
N GLN A 239 16.22 12.74 -15.70
CA GLN A 239 15.95 13.95 -16.48
C GLN A 239 15.65 13.67 -17.97
N GLU A 240 16.12 12.53 -18.47
CA GLU A 240 16.09 12.17 -19.90
C GLU A 240 15.11 11.02 -20.18
N GLU A 241 15.00 10.06 -19.26
CA GLU A 241 14.28 8.81 -19.49
C GLU A 241 13.29 8.49 -18.36
N SER A 242 12.21 7.81 -18.75
CA SER A 242 11.21 7.26 -17.85
C SER A 242 10.88 5.83 -18.30
N ASN A 243 11.03 4.88 -17.38
CA ASN A 243 10.79 3.47 -17.65
C ASN A 243 9.81 2.92 -16.62
N ILE A 244 8.76 2.22 -17.06
CA ILE A 244 7.90 1.46 -16.15
C ILE A 244 8.72 0.38 -15.44
N ILE A 245 8.53 0.24 -14.13
CA ILE A 245 9.25 -0.75 -13.33
C ILE A 245 8.34 -1.73 -12.61
N MET A 246 7.11 -1.32 -12.31
CA MET A 246 6.12 -2.16 -11.66
C MET A 246 4.73 -1.56 -11.82
N ALA A 247 3.74 -2.41 -12.00
CA ALA A 247 2.34 -2.05 -11.91
C ALA A 247 1.54 -3.12 -11.17
N LYS A 248 0.36 -2.74 -10.69
CA LYS A 248 -0.51 -3.63 -9.94
C LYS A 248 -1.96 -3.23 -10.16
N SER A 249 -2.83 -4.22 -10.36
CA SER A 249 -4.28 -4.03 -10.35
C SER A 249 -4.96 -4.98 -9.40
N LYS A 250 -6.10 -4.53 -8.85
CA LYS A 250 -7.00 -5.34 -8.03
C LYS A 250 -8.44 -5.08 -8.43
N LEU A 251 -9.24 -6.14 -8.52
CA LEU A 251 -10.68 -6.02 -8.71
C LEU A 251 -11.34 -5.78 -7.34
N PRO A 252 -12.39 -4.94 -7.25
CA PRO A 252 -13.17 -4.79 -6.03
C PRO A 252 -13.80 -6.11 -5.59
N SER A 253 -14.09 -6.22 -4.30
CA SER A 253 -14.79 -7.38 -3.74
C SER A 253 -16.17 -7.52 -4.36
N ILE A 254 -16.55 -8.74 -4.75
CA ILE A 254 -17.90 -9.06 -5.22
C ILE A 254 -18.92 -8.91 -4.06
N LYS A 255 -18.48 -9.12 -2.82
CA LYS A 255 -19.35 -9.16 -1.63
C LYS A 255 -19.73 -7.78 -1.11
N THR A 256 -18.99 -6.73 -1.48
CA THR A 256 -19.16 -5.39 -0.89
C THR A 256 -19.14 -4.33 -1.98
N SER A 257 -20.20 -3.52 -2.04
CA SER A 257 -20.20 -2.34 -2.89
C SER A 257 -19.40 -1.22 -2.23
N MET A 258 -18.39 -0.72 -2.93
CA MET A 258 -17.60 0.43 -2.51
C MET A 258 -17.95 1.63 -3.39
N THR A 259 -18.06 2.80 -2.78
CA THR A 259 -18.20 4.05 -3.51
C THR A 259 -16.92 4.38 -4.27
N ILE A 260 -17.03 5.07 -5.40
CA ILE A 260 -15.87 5.48 -6.21
C ILE A 260 -14.78 6.18 -5.37
N PRO A 261 -15.09 7.15 -4.48
CA PRO A 261 -14.06 7.77 -3.64
C PRO A 261 -13.30 6.80 -2.72
N LYS A 262 -13.94 5.72 -2.26
CA LYS A 262 -13.26 4.70 -1.45
C LYS A 262 -12.37 3.80 -2.30
N LEU A 263 -12.74 3.57 -3.56
CA LEU A 263 -11.90 2.86 -4.52
C LEU A 263 -10.69 3.71 -4.91
N GLU A 264 -10.87 4.99 -5.20
CA GLU A 264 -9.80 5.95 -5.46
C GLU A 264 -8.83 6.02 -4.26
N MET A 265 -9.34 6.07 -3.03
CA MET A 265 -8.51 6.04 -1.82
C MET A 265 -7.69 4.73 -1.70
N ASN A 266 -8.29 3.59 -2.07
CA ASN A 266 -7.60 2.31 -2.10
C ASN A 266 -6.56 2.24 -3.23
N ALA A 267 -6.82 2.83 -4.41
CA ALA A 267 -5.88 2.92 -5.52
C ALA A 267 -4.65 3.73 -5.10
N LEU A 268 -4.84 4.90 -4.49
CA LEU A 268 -3.74 5.69 -3.99
C LEU A 268 -2.93 4.93 -2.93
N THR A 269 -3.62 4.26 -1.99
CA THR A 269 -2.93 3.46 -0.97
C THR A 269 -2.13 2.30 -1.59
N LEU A 270 -2.65 1.67 -2.65
CA LEU A 270 -1.92 0.66 -3.42
C LEU A 270 -0.63 1.26 -4.00
N GLY A 271 -0.70 2.45 -4.59
CA GLY A 271 0.45 3.19 -5.09
C GLY A 271 1.48 3.51 -4.01
N VAL A 272 1.05 4.00 -2.83
CA VAL A 272 1.94 4.33 -1.70
C VAL A 272 2.64 3.08 -1.13
N ARG A 273 1.94 1.95 -1.04
CA ARG A 273 2.55 0.68 -0.62
C ARG A 273 3.59 0.20 -1.63
N MET A 274 3.24 0.28 -2.92
CA MET A 274 4.13 -0.10 -4.01
C MET A 274 5.38 0.79 -4.05
N SER A 275 5.25 2.10 -3.82
CA SER A 275 6.39 3.01 -3.80
C SER A 275 7.35 2.68 -2.67
N ARG A 276 6.85 2.39 -1.47
CA ARG A 276 7.68 1.95 -0.34
C ARG A 276 8.47 0.70 -0.68
N PHE A 277 7.80 -0.32 -1.20
CA PHE A 277 8.43 -1.58 -1.60
C PHE A 277 9.56 -1.35 -2.63
N ILE A 278 9.30 -0.57 -3.67
CA ILE A 278 10.29 -0.25 -4.71
C ILE A 278 11.50 0.48 -4.10
N CYS A 279 11.26 1.50 -3.25
CA CYS A 279 12.35 2.23 -2.59
C CYS A 279 13.20 1.33 -1.69
N GLU A 280 12.59 0.38 -0.97
CA GLU A 280 13.32 -0.64 -0.19
C GLU A 280 14.18 -1.54 -1.09
N MET A 281 13.65 -1.99 -2.23
CA MET A 281 14.38 -2.91 -3.13
C MET A 281 15.52 -2.24 -3.89
N LEU A 282 15.37 -0.97 -4.24
CA LEU A 282 16.36 -0.24 -5.01
C LEU A 282 17.44 0.42 -4.16
N GLU A 283 17.23 0.63 -2.85
CA GLU A 283 18.19 1.31 -1.97
C GLU A 283 19.65 0.82 -2.07
N PRO A 284 19.94 -0.49 -2.20
CA PRO A 284 21.32 -0.97 -2.32
C PRO A 284 22.03 -0.55 -3.63
N SER A 285 21.27 -0.24 -4.67
CA SER A 285 21.80 0.03 -6.01
C SER A 285 21.54 1.46 -6.49
N CYS A 286 20.53 2.12 -5.95
CA CYS A 286 20.06 3.43 -6.40
C CYS A 286 19.35 4.17 -5.26
N LYS A 287 19.77 5.42 -5.00
CA LYS A 287 19.06 6.29 -4.07
C LYS A 287 17.97 7.08 -4.79
N ILE A 288 16.71 6.78 -4.45
CA ILE A 288 15.54 7.53 -4.90
C ILE A 288 15.37 8.74 -4.00
N LYS A 289 15.49 9.95 -4.57
CA LYS A 289 15.37 11.21 -3.81
C LYS A 289 13.92 11.60 -3.56
N GLU A 290 13.05 11.26 -4.51
CA GLU A 290 11.65 11.68 -4.51
C GLU A 290 10.74 10.55 -4.96
N VAL A 291 9.59 10.45 -4.29
CA VAL A 291 8.41 9.72 -4.74
C VAL A 291 7.31 10.73 -5.02
N ILE A 292 6.78 10.75 -6.23
CA ILE A 292 5.61 11.56 -6.60
C ILE A 292 4.45 10.62 -6.89
N LEU A 293 3.33 10.82 -6.20
CA LEU A 293 2.09 10.09 -6.42
C LEU A 293 1.06 10.99 -7.09
N TYR A 294 0.58 10.54 -8.24
CA TYR A 294 -0.48 11.19 -9.01
C TYR A 294 -1.79 10.40 -8.91
N THR A 295 -2.88 11.13 -8.77
CA THR A 295 -4.26 10.65 -8.89
C THR A 295 -5.08 11.74 -9.56
N ASP A 296 -6.12 11.37 -10.29
CA ASP A 296 -7.11 12.29 -10.86
C ASP A 296 -8.27 12.57 -9.89
N SER A 297 -8.26 11.97 -8.69
CA SER A 297 -9.27 12.21 -7.65
C SER A 297 -8.94 13.41 -6.76
N ASP A 298 -9.61 14.52 -7.03
CA ASP A 298 -9.57 15.71 -6.15
C ASP A 298 -10.17 15.43 -4.76
N ILE A 299 -11.10 14.47 -4.66
CA ILE A 299 -11.68 14.07 -3.37
C ILE A 299 -10.60 13.44 -2.49
N VAL A 300 -9.82 12.52 -3.05
CA VAL A 300 -8.73 11.85 -2.33
C VAL A 300 -7.64 12.85 -1.96
N LEU A 301 -7.23 13.73 -2.89
CA LEU A 301 -6.27 14.80 -2.58
C LEU A 301 -6.79 15.72 -1.48
N GLY A 302 -8.09 16.06 -1.52
CA GLY A 302 -8.79 16.81 -0.48
C GLY A 302 -8.75 16.12 0.87
N TRP A 303 -8.93 14.79 0.93
CA TRP A 303 -8.83 14.02 2.18
C TRP A 303 -7.42 13.91 2.73
N ILE A 304 -6.40 13.86 1.87
CA ILE A 304 -4.99 13.92 2.31
C ILE A 304 -4.69 15.30 2.89
N ARG A 305 -5.21 16.35 2.22
CA ARG A 305 -5.03 17.74 2.63
C ARG A 305 -5.72 18.06 3.95
N THR A 306 -6.99 17.69 4.05
CA THR A 306 -7.84 17.95 5.20
C THR A 306 -8.58 16.65 5.52
N PRO A 307 -8.04 15.85 6.46
CA PRO A 307 -8.65 14.58 6.82
C PRO A 307 -10.11 14.75 7.23
N PRO A 308 -11.02 13.99 6.60
CA PRO A 308 -12.41 14.00 7.01
C PRO A 308 -12.55 13.37 8.41
N SER A 309 -13.61 13.77 9.11
CA SER A 309 -14.02 13.07 10.32
C SER A 309 -14.30 11.58 10.02
N ARG A 310 -14.11 10.72 11.03
CA ARG A 310 -14.44 9.29 10.89
C ARG A 310 -15.94 9.08 10.60
N GLN A 311 -16.79 9.98 11.08
CA GLN A 311 -18.23 9.96 10.84
C GLN A 311 -18.58 10.27 9.38
N SER A 312 -17.85 11.18 8.74
CA SER A 312 -18.15 11.60 7.36
C SER A 312 -17.60 10.65 6.29
N ALA A 313 -16.36 10.16 6.43
CA ALA A 313 -15.73 9.30 5.41
C ALA A 313 -15.68 7.81 5.79
N GLY A 314 -15.96 7.48 7.05
CA GLY A 314 -15.94 6.12 7.57
C GLY A 314 -14.53 5.61 7.91
N ILE A 315 -14.49 4.45 8.58
CA ILE A 315 -13.25 3.88 9.14
C ILE A 315 -12.21 3.53 8.07
N LEU A 316 -12.65 3.14 6.87
CA LEU A 316 -11.76 2.73 5.79
C LEU A 316 -10.87 3.90 5.36
N VAL A 317 -11.48 5.06 5.09
CA VAL A 317 -10.74 6.25 4.64
C VAL A 317 -9.79 6.72 5.73
N THR A 318 -10.25 6.78 6.98
CA THR A 318 -9.40 7.16 8.11
C THR A 318 -8.19 6.24 8.26
N ASN A 319 -8.38 4.91 8.19
CA ASN A 319 -7.28 3.95 8.30
C ASN A 319 -6.30 4.06 7.13
N ARG A 320 -6.79 4.26 5.91
CA ARG A 320 -5.96 4.43 4.71
C ARG A 320 -5.14 5.73 4.79
N LEU A 321 -5.73 6.82 5.28
CA LEU A 321 -5.00 8.07 5.53
C LEU A 321 -3.87 7.86 6.55
N SER A 322 -4.16 7.25 7.70
CA SER A 322 -3.14 6.94 8.71
C SER A 322 -2.00 6.11 8.13
N GLU A 323 -2.31 5.15 7.28
CA GLU A 323 -1.31 4.32 6.60
C GLU A 323 -0.46 5.10 5.61
N ILE A 324 -1.08 5.92 4.75
CA ILE A 324 -0.36 6.79 3.81
C ILE A 324 0.60 7.70 4.57
N ARG A 325 0.14 8.36 5.64
CA ARG A 325 1.00 9.22 6.47
C ARG A 325 2.19 8.45 7.05
N ARG A 326 1.95 7.27 7.61
CA ARG A 326 3.00 6.42 8.19
C ARG A 326 4.06 6.08 7.13
N ILE A 327 3.65 5.71 5.92
CA ILE A 327 4.58 5.38 4.84
C ILE A 327 5.31 6.63 4.34
N SER A 328 4.63 7.77 4.17
CA SER A 328 5.28 9.02 3.79
C SER A 328 6.33 9.47 4.80
N ASN A 329 6.08 9.28 6.10
CA ASN A 329 7.04 9.58 7.16
C ASN A 329 8.23 8.61 7.17
N ASP A 330 7.99 7.33 6.90
CA ASP A 330 9.04 6.31 6.73
C ASP A 330 9.95 6.60 5.53
N LEU A 331 9.40 7.04 4.40
CA LEU A 331 10.19 7.49 3.26
C LEU A 331 11.01 8.74 3.60
N ARG A 332 10.40 9.70 4.31
CA ARG A 332 11.08 10.93 4.74
C ARG A 332 12.25 10.66 5.67
N SER A 333 12.12 9.74 6.63
CA SER A 333 13.21 9.37 7.54
C SER A 333 14.40 8.73 6.81
N ARG A 334 14.17 8.21 5.60
CA ARG A 334 15.20 7.67 4.69
C ARG A 334 15.70 8.69 3.68
N SER A 335 15.43 9.97 3.89
CA SER A 335 15.81 11.09 3.00
C SER A 335 15.18 11.00 1.60
N THR A 336 13.95 10.46 1.52
CA THR A 336 13.15 10.42 0.29
C THR A 336 11.89 11.26 0.49
N THR A 337 11.73 12.33 -0.30
CA THR A 337 10.55 13.20 -0.23
C THR A 337 9.35 12.52 -0.87
N CYS A 338 8.20 12.52 -0.19
CA CYS A 338 6.95 11.96 -0.71
C CYS A 338 5.98 13.11 -1.04
N LEU A 339 5.61 13.23 -2.30
CA LEU A 339 4.81 14.30 -2.89
C LEU A 339 3.53 13.73 -3.51
N PHE A 340 2.45 14.51 -3.44
CA PHE A 340 1.14 14.19 -4.00
C PHE A 340 0.74 15.29 -4.99
N GLY A 341 0.14 14.90 -6.11
CA GLY A 341 -0.31 15.83 -7.15
C GLY A 341 -1.53 15.32 -7.90
N HIS A 342 -2.26 16.25 -8.50
CA HIS A 342 -3.33 15.94 -9.45
C HIS A 342 -2.74 15.63 -10.82
N VAL A 343 -3.34 14.70 -11.55
CA VAL A 343 -3.10 14.47 -12.98
C VAL A 343 -4.45 14.41 -13.71
N SER A 344 -4.52 14.93 -14.93
CA SER A 344 -5.72 14.78 -15.73
C SER A 344 -5.93 13.31 -16.13
N THR A 345 -7.18 12.84 -16.21
CA THR A 345 -7.47 11.44 -16.61
C THR A 345 -6.87 11.09 -17.98
N ALA A 346 -6.80 12.04 -18.92
CA ALA A 346 -6.22 11.82 -20.25
C ALA A 346 -4.69 11.59 -20.22
N GLU A 347 -4.01 12.11 -19.20
CA GLU A 347 -2.57 11.93 -19.00
C GLU A 347 -2.26 10.88 -17.93
N ASN A 348 -3.27 10.21 -17.37
CA ASN A 348 -3.10 9.21 -16.33
C ASN A 348 -2.85 7.82 -16.95
N PRO A 349 -1.60 7.30 -16.98
CA PRO A 349 -1.35 5.97 -17.51
C PRO A 349 -2.00 4.86 -16.68
N ALA A 350 -2.39 5.09 -15.42
CA ALA A 350 -3.08 4.09 -14.61
C ALA A 350 -4.52 3.83 -15.06
N ASP A 351 -5.15 4.76 -15.81
CA ASP A 351 -6.52 4.63 -16.34
C ASP A 351 -6.69 3.37 -17.19
N CYS A 352 -5.71 3.08 -18.06
CA CYS A 352 -5.74 1.87 -18.86
C CYS A 352 -5.66 0.58 -18.02
N GLY A 353 -5.12 0.66 -16.79
CA GLY A 353 -5.10 -0.46 -15.85
C GLY A 353 -6.44 -0.73 -15.16
N THR A 354 -7.40 0.19 -15.24
CA THR A 354 -8.76 0.04 -14.69
C THR A 354 -9.85 -0.11 -15.76
N ARG A 355 -9.52 0.19 -17.03
CA ARG A 355 -10.41 0.05 -18.20
C ARG A 355 -10.01 -1.08 -19.14
N GLY A 356 -8.73 -1.42 -19.21
CA GLY A 356 -8.18 -2.44 -20.09
C GLY A 356 -7.82 -1.89 -21.47
N LEU A 357 -6.96 -2.61 -22.20
CA LEU A 357 -6.55 -2.29 -23.58
C LEU A 357 -6.43 -3.56 -24.41
N SER A 358 -6.68 -3.43 -25.72
CA SER A 358 -6.31 -4.46 -26.69
C SER A 358 -4.79 -4.52 -26.85
N ALA A 359 -4.29 -5.63 -27.40
CA ALA A 359 -2.86 -5.81 -27.68
C ALA A 359 -2.31 -4.69 -28.60
N GLU A 360 -3.07 -4.32 -29.64
CA GLU A 360 -2.69 -3.24 -30.57
C GLU A 360 -2.62 -1.88 -29.86
N ALA A 361 -3.65 -1.53 -29.08
CA ALA A 361 -3.69 -0.25 -28.37
C ALA A 361 -2.57 -0.15 -27.33
N LEU A 362 -2.22 -1.25 -26.67
CA LEU A 362 -1.15 -1.28 -25.69
C LEU A 362 0.24 -1.11 -26.32
N GLN A 363 0.45 -1.49 -27.59
CA GLN A 363 1.77 -1.56 -28.22
C GLN A 363 2.58 -0.26 -28.12
N ASN A 364 1.93 0.88 -28.34
CA ASN A 364 2.54 2.22 -28.35
C ASN A 364 1.91 3.17 -27.33
N HIS A 365 1.23 2.62 -26.32
CA HIS A 365 0.56 3.41 -25.29
C HIS A 365 1.56 4.12 -24.36
N ILE A 366 1.14 5.24 -23.76
CA ILE A 366 1.89 5.95 -22.71
C ILE A 366 2.17 5.08 -21.47
N TRP A 367 1.54 3.91 -21.36
CA TRP A 367 1.77 2.92 -20.30
C TRP A 367 3.25 2.55 -20.15
N TRP A 368 4.01 2.46 -21.24
CA TRP A 368 5.39 1.97 -21.20
C TRP A 368 6.40 3.02 -20.72
N THR A 369 6.14 4.28 -21.05
CA THR A 369 7.09 5.39 -20.79
C THR A 369 6.59 6.37 -19.75
N GLY A 370 5.29 6.39 -19.48
CA GLY A 370 4.64 7.46 -18.74
C GLY A 370 4.53 8.77 -19.57
N PRO A 371 3.84 9.78 -19.02
CA PRO A 371 3.72 11.11 -19.65
C PRO A 371 5.05 11.87 -19.67
N GLY A 372 5.32 12.68 -20.70
CA GLY A 372 6.59 13.39 -20.82
C GLY A 372 6.93 14.34 -19.67
N PHE A 373 5.93 14.88 -18.97
CA PHE A 373 6.16 15.77 -17.82
C PHE A 373 6.78 15.05 -16.62
N THR A 374 6.81 13.71 -16.56
CA THR A 374 7.37 12.97 -15.43
C THR A 374 8.87 13.17 -15.27
N ASN A 375 9.57 13.50 -16.35
CA ASN A 375 11.01 13.79 -16.37
C ASN A 375 11.32 15.14 -15.71
N LYS A 376 10.38 16.08 -15.79
CA LYS A 376 10.50 17.45 -15.24
C LYS A 376 9.16 17.85 -14.62
N PRO A 377 8.81 17.28 -13.45
CA PRO A 377 7.52 17.56 -12.82
C PRO A 377 7.48 19.01 -12.33
N ASP A 378 6.31 19.62 -12.45
CA ASP A 378 6.04 20.95 -11.91
C ASP A 378 5.81 20.87 -10.40
N HIS A 379 6.86 21.15 -9.62
CA HIS A 379 6.82 21.06 -8.17
C HIS A 379 5.88 22.08 -7.51
N SER A 380 5.49 23.15 -8.22
CA SER A 380 4.53 24.13 -7.70
C SER A 380 3.13 23.55 -7.52
N LYS A 381 2.83 22.46 -8.22
CA LYS A 381 1.55 21.73 -8.16
C LYS A 381 1.58 20.52 -7.24
N LEU A 382 2.69 20.31 -6.55
CA LEU A 382 2.92 19.17 -5.67
C LEU A 382 2.93 19.61 -4.22
N SER A 383 2.54 18.68 -3.35
CA SER A 383 2.47 18.97 -1.91
C SER A 383 2.78 17.74 -1.08
N THR A 384 3.37 17.95 0.09
CA THR A 384 3.66 16.88 1.04
C THR A 384 2.53 16.73 2.05
N VAL A 385 2.46 15.57 2.70
CA VAL A 385 1.55 15.34 3.84
C VAL A 385 1.74 16.37 4.97
N ALA A 386 2.95 16.90 5.17
CA ALA A 386 3.23 17.86 6.24
C ALA A 386 2.74 19.28 5.92
N ASP A 387 2.83 19.69 4.65
CA ASP A 387 2.29 21.01 4.21
C ASP A 387 0.78 21.08 4.46
N PHE A 388 0.13 19.93 4.36
CA PHE A 388 -1.30 19.77 4.63
C PHE A 388 -1.66 19.83 6.12
N GLU A 389 -0.78 19.35 7.02
CA GLU A 389 -0.97 19.43 8.47
C GLU A 389 -0.85 20.89 8.95
N GLN A 390 0.11 21.66 8.41
CA GLN A 390 0.22 23.11 8.66
C GLN A 390 -0.98 23.89 8.11
N SER A 391 -1.43 23.58 6.87
CA SER A 391 -2.63 24.20 6.29
C SER A 391 -3.91 23.87 7.09
N THR A 392 -3.99 22.70 7.70
CA THR A 392 -5.13 22.32 8.57
C THR A 392 -5.09 23.09 9.89
N MET A 393 -3.91 23.26 10.51
CA MET A 393 -3.79 24.09 11.71
C MET A 393 -4.14 25.56 11.43
N MET A 394 -3.67 26.13 10.30
CA MET A 394 -4.02 27.50 9.89
C MET A 394 -5.50 27.67 9.50
N SER A 395 -6.12 26.66 8.89
CA SER A 395 -7.56 26.72 8.54
C SER A 395 -8.48 26.50 9.73
N VAL A 396 -8.04 25.75 10.76
CA VAL A 396 -8.74 25.67 12.05
C VAL A 396 -8.66 27.00 12.82
N GLU A 397 -7.57 27.77 12.67
CA GLU A 397 -7.51 29.15 13.17
C GLU A 397 -8.36 30.13 12.34
N ALA A 398 -8.60 29.85 11.06
CA ALA A 398 -9.40 30.70 10.17
C ALA A 398 -10.93 30.48 10.26
N VAL A 399 -11.41 29.44 10.95
CA VAL A 399 -12.84 29.34 11.34
C VAL A 399 -13.03 30.08 12.67
N THR A 400 -12.69 31.37 12.66
CA THR A 400 -13.31 32.30 13.59
C THR A 400 -14.70 32.57 13.00
N LEU A 401 -15.73 31.97 13.60
CA LEU A 401 -17.11 32.34 13.30
C LEU A 401 -17.21 33.86 13.44
N ASN A 402 -17.57 34.53 12.35
CA ASN A 402 -18.15 35.86 12.39
C ASN A 402 -19.51 35.75 13.10
N SER A 403 -19.48 35.60 14.43
CA SER A 403 -20.54 36.10 15.28
C SER A 403 -20.12 37.51 15.66
N SER A 404 -20.70 38.47 14.95
CA SER A 404 -20.80 39.84 15.40
C SER A 404 -21.49 39.85 16.76
N GLU A 405 -20.71 39.93 17.83
CA GLU A 405 -21.12 40.58 19.07
C GLU A 405 -20.04 41.57 19.45
N GLU A 406 -20.49 42.81 19.60
CA GLU A 406 -19.70 43.92 20.10
C GLU A 406 -19.10 43.53 21.46
N VAL A 407 -17.77 43.55 21.56
CA VAL A 407 -17.11 43.56 22.86
C VAL A 407 -17.39 44.92 23.50
N SER A 408 -18.51 45.01 24.21
CA SER A 408 -18.60 45.91 25.35
C SER A 408 -17.61 45.41 26.41
N LYS A 409 -16.51 46.14 26.53
CA LYS A 409 -15.68 46.17 27.74
C LYS A 409 -16.59 46.60 28.90
N ASP A 410 -17.15 45.65 29.63
CA ASP A 410 -17.34 45.72 31.08
C ASP A 410 -17.98 44.42 31.63
N GLY A 411 -17.38 43.90 32.71
CA GLY A 411 -18.09 43.12 33.74
C GLY A 411 -18.44 41.65 33.46
N GLY A 412 -17.57 40.74 33.91
CA GLY A 412 -17.98 39.49 34.58
C GLY A 412 -18.52 38.35 33.72
N GLY A 413 -17.65 37.68 32.94
CA GLY A 413 -17.98 36.44 32.24
C GLY A 413 -16.75 35.57 32.00
N GLY A 414 -15.88 35.41 33.01
CA GLY A 414 -14.76 34.48 32.94
C GLY A 414 -15.22 33.10 33.41
N GLY A 415 -15.11 32.08 32.55
CA GLY A 415 -15.27 30.68 32.97
C GLY A 415 -14.42 30.37 34.20
N VAL A 416 -14.85 29.41 35.02
CA VAL A 416 -14.15 29.05 36.27
C VAL A 416 -12.69 28.65 36.00
N VAL A 417 -12.39 28.18 34.78
CA VAL A 417 -11.03 27.88 34.34
C VAL A 417 -10.63 28.77 33.16
N ASP A 418 -9.69 29.69 33.40
CA ASP A 418 -9.05 30.47 32.33
C ASP A 418 -8.09 29.58 31.51
N LEU A 419 -8.55 29.17 30.33
CA LEU A 419 -7.81 28.30 29.42
C LEU A 419 -6.58 28.99 28.79
N SER A 420 -6.51 30.33 28.78
CA SER A 420 -5.36 31.07 28.23
C SER A 420 -4.06 30.84 29.01
N ARG A 421 -4.17 30.33 30.24
CA ARG A 421 -3.03 30.04 31.14
C ARG A 421 -2.32 28.73 30.83
N TYR A 422 -2.80 27.92 29.88
CA TYR A 422 -2.28 26.58 29.63
C TYR A 422 -1.86 26.39 28.17
N SER A 423 -0.67 25.82 27.96
CA SER A 423 -0.12 25.61 26.61
C SER A 423 -0.74 24.43 25.84
N THR A 424 -1.46 23.54 26.53
CA THR A 424 -2.16 22.39 25.91
C THR A 424 -3.41 22.02 26.73
N LEU A 425 -4.42 21.44 26.08
CA LEU A 425 -5.64 20.94 26.75
C LEU A 425 -5.31 19.86 27.79
N GLU A 426 -4.34 18.99 27.51
CA GLU A 426 -3.93 17.94 28.44
C GLU A 426 -3.35 18.51 29.75
N LYS A 427 -2.59 19.62 29.66
CA LYS A 427 -2.10 20.32 30.85
C LYS A 427 -3.24 20.94 31.66
N ALA A 428 -4.20 21.58 30.99
CA ALA A 428 -5.39 22.12 31.64
C ALA A 428 -6.19 21.02 32.35
N GLN A 429 -6.40 19.88 31.69
CA GLN A 429 -7.09 18.71 32.25
C GLN A 429 -6.38 18.18 33.50
N ARG A 430 -5.06 17.99 33.43
CA ARG A 430 -4.26 17.52 34.57
C ARG A 430 -4.33 18.47 35.76
N VAL A 431 -4.24 19.78 35.51
CA VAL A 431 -4.36 20.80 36.57
C VAL A 431 -5.75 20.76 37.21
N LEU A 432 -6.79 20.64 36.40
CA LEU A 432 -8.17 20.52 36.90
C LEU A 432 -8.40 19.21 37.67
N VAL A 433 -7.76 18.09 37.30
CA VAL A 433 -7.79 16.85 38.10
C VAL A 433 -7.22 17.10 39.50
N TYR A 434 -6.09 17.80 39.63
CA TYR A 434 -5.52 18.13 40.93
C TYR A 434 -6.41 19.07 41.73
N ALA A 435 -7.05 20.05 41.09
CA ALA A 435 -8.02 20.92 41.74
C ALA A 435 -9.24 20.13 42.25
N LEU A 436 -9.79 19.22 41.45
CA LEU A 436 -10.90 18.34 41.83
C LEU A 436 -10.51 17.41 42.98
N ARG A 437 -9.31 16.82 42.97
CA ARG A 437 -8.77 16.02 44.08
C ARG A 437 -8.65 16.84 45.37
N PHE A 438 -8.19 18.09 45.28
CA PHE A 438 -8.12 19.00 46.42
C PHE A 438 -9.51 19.29 46.98
N ILE A 439 -10.46 19.68 46.12
CA ILE A 439 -11.86 19.93 46.51
C ILE A 439 -12.45 18.70 47.21
N ASN A 440 -12.26 17.50 46.65
CA ASN A 440 -12.78 16.26 47.24
C ASN A 440 -12.17 15.95 48.62
N ARG A 441 -10.88 16.24 48.83
CA ARG A 441 -10.27 16.14 50.17
C ARG A 441 -10.85 17.17 51.13
N SER A 442 -11.04 18.41 50.70
CA SER A 442 -11.68 19.45 51.52
C SER A 442 -13.12 19.11 51.87
N LEU A 443 -13.85 18.41 51.00
CA LEU A 443 -15.22 17.94 51.23
C LEU A 443 -15.35 16.91 52.35
N SER A 444 -14.26 16.26 52.76
CA SER A 444 -14.26 15.33 53.88
C SER A 444 -14.63 16.00 55.21
N HIS A 445 -14.41 17.32 55.33
CA HIS A 445 -14.71 18.12 56.53
C HIS A 445 -16.15 18.65 56.61
N PHE A 446 -16.94 18.48 55.55
CA PHE A 446 -18.33 18.96 55.51
C PHE A 446 -19.34 17.88 55.94
N PRO A 447 -20.50 18.27 56.53
CA PRO A 447 -21.61 17.36 56.82
C PRO A 447 -22.09 16.62 55.57
N HIS A 448 -22.58 15.39 55.76
CA HIS A 448 -22.96 14.48 54.68
C HIS A 448 -23.95 15.09 53.66
N GLU A 449 -24.97 15.81 54.14
CA GLU A 449 -25.95 16.47 53.28
C GLU A 449 -25.33 17.53 52.36
N ARG A 450 -24.39 18.33 52.88
CA ARG A 450 -23.70 19.35 52.10
C ARG A 450 -22.72 18.74 51.09
N ARG A 451 -22.11 17.60 51.42
CA ARG A 451 -21.26 16.84 50.48
C ARG A 451 -22.09 16.31 49.30
N LEU A 452 -23.26 15.74 49.56
CA LEU A 452 -24.19 15.27 48.53
C LEU A 452 -24.66 16.40 47.62
N ALA A 453 -25.04 17.56 48.19
CA ALA A 453 -25.46 18.72 47.42
C ALA A 453 -24.37 19.23 46.45
N ILE A 454 -23.11 19.25 46.90
CA ILE A 454 -21.97 19.68 46.09
C ILE A 454 -21.65 18.64 44.99
N GLN A 455 -21.71 17.34 45.31
CA GLN A 455 -21.51 16.26 44.33
C GLN A 455 -22.63 16.16 43.29
N GLN A 456 -23.83 16.67 43.59
CA GLN A 456 -24.90 16.83 42.58
C GLN A 456 -24.57 17.94 41.59
N HIS A 457 -23.95 19.03 42.04
CA HIS A 457 -23.57 20.16 41.18
C HIS A 457 -22.29 19.92 40.40
N ILE A 458 -21.36 19.10 40.93
CA ILE A 458 -20.10 18.73 40.30
C ILE A 458 -19.98 17.19 40.29
N PRO A 459 -20.56 16.51 39.28
CA PRO A 459 -20.57 15.05 39.19
C PRO A 459 -19.18 14.42 39.18
N ALA A 460 -18.18 15.13 38.62
CA ALA A 460 -16.79 14.70 38.54
C ALA A 460 -16.16 14.37 39.90
N LEU A 461 -16.70 14.90 41.00
CA LEU A 461 -16.21 14.62 42.36
C LEU A 461 -16.53 13.19 42.84
N LYS A 462 -17.48 12.49 42.21
CA LYS A 462 -17.84 11.10 42.54
C LYS A 462 -16.83 10.08 42.01
N GLU A 463 -16.10 10.43 40.95
CA GLU A 463 -15.21 9.55 40.20
C GLU A 463 -13.73 9.72 40.59
N ILE A 464 -13.44 10.48 41.66
CA ILE A 464 -12.06 10.73 42.10
C ILE A 464 -11.49 9.49 42.77
N SER A 465 -10.38 9.01 42.21
CA SER A 465 -9.67 7.85 42.72
C SER A 465 -8.79 8.20 43.93
N PRO A 466 -8.65 7.29 44.91
CA PRO A 466 -7.63 7.42 45.97
C PRO A 466 -6.20 7.14 45.46
N SER A 467 -6.02 6.71 44.20
CA SER A 467 -4.72 6.42 43.62
C SER A 467 -3.79 7.65 43.61
N GLN A 468 -2.49 7.40 43.83
CA GLN A 468 -1.47 8.44 43.66
C GLN A 468 -1.33 8.89 42.21
N THR A 469 -1.54 7.99 41.24
CA THR A 469 -1.49 8.30 39.81
C THR A 469 -2.83 8.83 39.30
N ILE A 470 -2.79 9.72 38.31
CA ILE A 470 -4.00 10.20 37.62
C ILE A 470 -4.54 9.06 36.75
N THR A 471 -5.81 8.74 36.94
CA THR A 471 -6.51 7.69 36.18
C THR A 471 -7.14 8.24 34.90
N GLY A 472 -7.44 7.35 33.95
CA GLY A 472 -8.14 7.72 32.71
C GLY A 472 -9.55 8.28 32.95
N ILE A 473 -10.22 7.83 34.01
CA ILE A 473 -11.56 8.30 34.41
C ILE A 473 -11.48 9.76 34.89
N GLU A 474 -10.49 10.09 35.73
CA GLU A 474 -10.28 11.46 36.21
C GLU A 474 -9.95 12.44 35.06
N MET A 475 -9.16 11.99 34.07
CA MET A 475 -8.89 12.79 32.86
C MET A 475 -10.16 13.01 32.02
N HIS A 476 -11.02 12.00 31.92
CA HIS A 476 -12.30 12.10 31.22
C HIS A 476 -13.24 13.08 31.91
N GLU A 477 -13.43 12.96 33.23
CA GLU A 477 -14.32 13.84 33.99
C GLU A 477 -13.82 15.30 34.03
N SER A 478 -12.50 15.49 34.12
CA SER A 478 -11.88 16.81 33.99
C SER A 478 -12.18 17.45 32.63
N ARG A 479 -12.10 16.68 31.54
CA ARG A 479 -12.49 17.14 30.20
C ARG A 479 -13.97 17.56 30.15
N MET A 480 -14.85 16.76 30.74
CA MET A 480 -16.28 17.05 30.75
C MET A 480 -16.60 18.31 31.58
N CYS A 481 -15.87 18.57 32.67
CA CYS A 481 -15.97 19.81 33.42
C CYS A 481 -15.57 21.05 32.60
N LEU A 482 -14.46 20.98 31.86
CA LEU A 482 -14.04 22.08 30.97
C LEU A 482 -15.06 22.36 29.86
N ILE A 483 -15.64 21.31 29.28
CA ILE A 483 -16.68 21.44 28.26
C ILE A 483 -17.94 22.09 28.85
N ARG A 484 -18.37 21.67 30.04
CA ARG A 484 -19.55 22.24 30.72
C ARG A 484 -19.33 23.69 31.14
N ASP A 485 -18.11 24.07 31.56
CA ASP A 485 -17.76 25.46 31.89
C ASP A 485 -17.77 26.34 30.63
N HIS A 486 -17.22 25.83 29.52
CA HIS A 486 -17.21 26.53 28.24
C HIS A 486 -18.60 26.67 27.62
N GLN A 487 -19.53 25.73 27.87
CA GLN A 487 -20.92 25.79 27.37
C GLN A 487 -21.85 26.68 28.21
N LYS A 488 -21.39 27.17 29.37
CA LYS A 488 -22.16 28.04 30.27
C LYS A 488 -21.90 29.53 30.03
N ASN A 489 -20.79 29.85 29.36
CA ASN A 489 -20.51 31.17 28.78
C ASN A 489 -20.91 31.13 27.32
#